data_AF-A0A847WQG1-F1
#
_entry.id   AF-A0A847WQG1-F1
#
_cell.length_a   1.000
_cell.length_b   1.000
_cell.length_c   1.000
_cell.angle_alpha   90.00
_cell.angle_beta   90.00
_cell.angle_gamma   90.00
#
_symmetry.space_group_name_H-M   'P 1'
#
loop_
_entity.id
_entity.type
_entity.pdbx_description
1 polymer ?
#
loop_
_entity_poly.entity_id
_entity_poly.type
_entity_poly.pdbx_seq_one_letter_code
_entity_poly.pdbx_strand_id
1 'polypeptide(L)'
;MSDEQIKEFLLEHVTGDGYPYGYKKLTIELQESNHLIINHKKVYRLCKELNILRPQRQIKIKYPRKLANRRIINSSNQLWQMDLKYGFIKGLDRFFFVISVIDVYDRSIIAFHIGLTATA
;
A
#
# COMPACT_ATOMS: atom_id res chain seq x y z
N MET A 1 32.28 -11.05 -17.64
CA MET A 1 31.10 -11.94 -17.68
C MET A 1 30.38 -11.72 -18.99
N SER A 2 30.15 -12.80 -19.75
CA SER A 2 29.39 -12.72 -21.01
C SER A 2 27.90 -12.51 -20.75
N ASP A 3 27.17 -12.11 -21.78
CA ASP A 3 25.71 -11.95 -21.67
C ASP A 3 25.02 -13.31 -21.50
N GLU A 4 25.58 -14.38 -22.08
CA GLU A 4 25.12 -15.77 -21.97
C GLU A 4 25.18 -16.25 -20.51
N GLN A 5 26.27 -15.99 -19.80
CA GLN A 5 26.38 -16.35 -18.38
C GLN A 5 25.37 -15.61 -17.51
N ILE A 6 25.11 -14.32 -17.80
CA ILE A 6 24.12 -13.54 -17.06
C ILE A 6 22.70 -14.09 -17.34
N LYS A 7 22.44 -14.54 -18.57
CA LYS A 7 21.18 -15.18 -18.94
C LYS A 7 20.95 -16.50 -18.18
N GLU A 8 22.00 -17.31 -17.99
CA GLU A 8 21.92 -18.53 -17.18
C GLU A 8 21.56 -18.23 -15.72
N PHE A 9 22.26 -17.28 -15.08
CA PHE A 9 21.92 -16.87 -13.71
C PHE A 9 20.50 -16.32 -13.60
N LEU A 10 20.03 -15.57 -14.59
CA LEU A 10 18.65 -15.06 -14.60
C LEU A 10 17.63 -16.19 -14.64
N LEU A 11 17.88 -17.25 -15.43
CA LEU A 11 16.99 -18.41 -15.50
C LEU A 11 17.00 -19.18 -14.19
N GLU A 12 18.18 -19.42 -13.61
CA GLU A 12 18.33 -20.08 -12.31
C GLU A 12 17.53 -19.35 -11.22
N HIS A 13 17.72 -18.04 -11.09
CA HIS A 13 17.00 -17.20 -10.12
C HIS A 13 15.48 -17.24 -10.33
N VAL A 14 15.01 -17.20 -11.58
CA VAL A 14 13.57 -17.26 -11.89
C VAL A 14 12.97 -18.64 -11.62
N THR A 15 13.75 -19.71 -11.77
CA THR A 15 13.30 -21.08 -11.44
C THR A 15 13.29 -21.38 -9.93
N GLY A 16 14.08 -20.64 -9.14
CA GLY A 16 14.12 -20.75 -7.69
C GLY A 16 13.24 -19.70 -6.98
N ASP A 17 13.76 -19.17 -5.88
CA ASP A 17 13.06 -18.21 -5.01
C ASP A 17 12.76 -16.86 -5.68
N GLY A 18 13.47 -16.55 -6.77
CA GLY A 18 13.27 -15.36 -7.57
C GLY A 18 12.11 -15.45 -8.55
N TYR A 19 11.31 -16.53 -8.55
CA TYR A 19 10.12 -16.65 -9.40
C TYR A 19 9.26 -15.37 -9.40
N PRO A 20 8.81 -14.78 -8.28
CA PRO A 20 7.94 -13.61 -8.30
C PRO A 20 8.66 -12.30 -8.69
N TYR A 21 9.97 -12.33 -8.97
CA TYR A 21 10.76 -11.12 -9.16
C TYR A 21 10.55 -10.53 -10.56
N GLY A 22 10.50 -9.20 -10.61
CA GLY A 22 10.70 -8.45 -11.85
C GLY A 22 12.18 -8.11 -12.03
N TYR A 23 12.54 -7.62 -13.21
CA TYR A 23 13.94 -7.30 -13.57
C TYR A 23 14.68 -6.42 -12.55
N LYS A 24 13.98 -5.51 -11.83
CA LYS A 24 14.59 -4.70 -10.76
C LYS A 24 15.05 -5.53 -9.56
N LYS A 25 14.22 -6.47 -9.10
CA LYS A 25 14.58 -7.37 -8.01
C LYS A 25 15.63 -8.37 -8.45
N LEU A 26 15.52 -8.90 -9.67
CA LEU A 26 16.56 -9.73 -10.27
C LEU A 26 17.91 -8.98 -10.41
N THR A 27 17.89 -7.66 -10.62
CA THR A 27 19.12 -6.86 -10.63
C THR A 27 19.79 -6.84 -9.25
N ILE A 28 19.00 -6.68 -8.18
CA ILE A 28 19.50 -6.70 -6.80
C ILE A 28 20.06 -8.09 -6.48
N GLU A 29 19.31 -9.14 -6.81
CA GLU A 29 19.74 -10.53 -6.61
C GLU A 29 21.07 -10.84 -7.31
N LEU A 30 21.24 -10.41 -8.57
CA LEU A 30 22.51 -10.56 -9.30
C LEU A 30 23.66 -9.75 -8.66
N GLN A 31 23.37 -8.63 -8.00
CA GLN A 31 24.37 -7.83 -7.30
C GLN A 31 24.76 -8.45 -5.95
N GLU A 32 23.80 -9.02 -5.22
CA GLU A 32 24.00 -9.58 -3.89
C GLU A 32 24.57 -11.01 -3.95
N SER A 33 23.94 -11.90 -4.73
CA SER A 33 24.26 -13.32 -4.79
C SER A 33 25.39 -13.65 -5.77
N ASN A 34 25.46 -12.94 -6.91
CA ASN A 34 26.49 -13.16 -7.93
C ASN A 34 27.59 -12.08 -7.92
N HIS A 35 27.53 -11.11 -7.00
CA HIS A 35 28.48 -9.99 -6.86
C HIS A 35 28.74 -9.23 -8.19
N LEU A 36 27.72 -9.13 -9.04
CA LEU A 36 27.83 -8.49 -10.35
C LEU A 36 27.61 -6.99 -10.27
N ILE A 37 28.56 -6.21 -10.78
CA ILE A 37 28.38 -4.78 -11.00
C ILE A 37 27.57 -4.59 -12.30
N ILE A 38 26.24 -4.71 -12.20
CA ILE A 38 25.32 -4.64 -13.35
C ILE A 38 24.23 -3.59 -13.16
N ASN A 39 23.83 -2.94 -14.25
CA ASN A 39 22.74 -1.98 -14.27
C ASN A 39 21.41 -2.66 -14.66
N HIS A 40 20.32 -2.25 -14.03
CA HIS A 40 18.96 -2.72 -14.32
C HIS A 40 18.55 -2.59 -15.79
N LYS A 41 19.13 -1.63 -16.55
CA LYS A 41 18.89 -1.51 -18.00
C LYS A 41 19.40 -2.73 -18.78
N LYS A 42 20.58 -3.25 -18.41
CA LYS A 42 21.15 -4.45 -19.03
C LYS A 42 20.33 -5.68 -18.67
N VAL A 43 19.97 -5.82 -17.39
CA VAL A 43 19.11 -6.92 -16.91
C VAL A 43 17.76 -6.91 -17.62
N TYR A 44 17.14 -5.73 -17.80
CA TYR A 44 15.90 -5.59 -18.55
C TYR A 44 16.02 -6.09 -19.99
N ARG A 45 17.07 -5.69 -20.71
CA ARG A 45 17.33 -6.16 -22.09
C ARG A 45 17.45 -7.69 -22.13
N LEU A 46 18.24 -8.29 -21.25
CA LEU A 46 18.43 -9.74 -21.20
C LEU A 46 17.15 -10.48 -20.82
N CYS A 47 16.38 -9.98 -19.85
CA CYS A 47 15.07 -10.54 -19.51
C CYS A 47 14.08 -10.47 -20.69
N LYS A 48 14.17 -9.40 -21.50
CA LYS A 48 13.36 -9.25 -22.72
C LYS A 48 13.74 -10.26 -23.79
N GLU A 49 15.05 -10.47 -24.02
CA GLU A 49 15.56 -11.47 -24.95
C GLU A 49 15.16 -12.91 -24.57
N LEU A 50 15.16 -13.22 -23.26
CA LEU A 50 14.75 -14.52 -22.73
C LEU A 50 13.22 -14.70 -22.61
N ASN A 51 12.44 -13.65 -22.89
CA ASN A 51 10.99 -13.63 -22.71
C ASN A 51 10.52 -13.98 -21.26
N ILE A 52 11.30 -13.55 -20.26
CA ILE A 52 10.99 -13.77 -18.82
C ILE A 52 10.46 -12.50 -18.12
N LEU A 53 10.18 -11.44 -18.87
CA LEU A 53 9.60 -10.21 -18.32
C LEU A 53 8.18 -10.46 -17.80
N ARG A 54 7.94 -10.03 -16.56
CA ARG A 54 6.60 -10.05 -15.98
C ARG A 54 5.67 -9.05 -16.70
N PRO A 55 4.37 -9.38 -16.82
CA PRO A 55 3.41 -8.47 -17.44
C PRO A 55 3.36 -7.15 -16.67
N GLN A 56 3.11 -6.07 -17.39
CA GLN A 56 2.91 -4.76 -16.77
C GLN A 56 1.77 -4.83 -15.77
N ARG A 57 2.01 -4.35 -14.54
CA ARG A 57 0.99 -4.31 -13.48
C ARG A 57 -0.23 -3.54 -13.99
N GLN A 58 -1.37 -4.23 -14.07
CA GLN A 58 -2.64 -3.60 -14.39
C GLN A 58 -3.13 -2.81 -13.17
N ILE A 59 -3.27 -1.50 -13.34
CA ILE A 59 -3.86 -0.64 -12.31
C ILE A 59 -5.38 -0.80 -12.41
N LYS A 60 -5.98 -1.55 -11.50
CA LYS A 60 -7.44 -1.63 -11.39
C LYS A 60 -7.96 -0.31 -10.83
N ILE A 61 -8.56 0.51 -11.68
CA ILE A 61 -9.23 1.73 -11.25
C ILE A 61 -10.51 1.32 -10.49
N LYS A 62 -10.48 1.37 -9.16
CA LYS A 62 -11.69 1.25 -8.34
C LYS A 62 -12.54 2.50 -8.57
N TYR A 63 -13.51 2.43 -9.48
CA TYR A 63 -14.57 3.42 -9.64
C TYR A 63 -15.94 2.78 -9.35
N PRO A 64 -16.92 3.56 -8.85
CA PRO A 64 -16.93 5.02 -8.81
C PRO A 64 -16.33 5.61 -7.53
N ARG A 65 -15.36 6.52 -7.67
CA ARG A 65 -15.12 7.52 -6.62
C ARG A 65 -16.34 8.44 -6.62
N LYS A 66 -17.36 8.13 -5.82
CA LYS A 66 -18.39 9.13 -5.51
C LYS A 66 -17.65 10.29 -4.84
N LEU A 67 -17.54 11.41 -5.56
CA LEU A 67 -17.06 12.66 -4.98
C LEU A 67 -17.95 12.97 -3.77
N ALA A 68 -17.36 13.48 -2.70
CA ALA A 68 -18.13 13.87 -1.52
C ALA A 68 -19.23 14.85 -1.96
N ASN A 69 -20.50 14.53 -1.64
CA ASN A 69 -21.62 15.40 -1.94
C ASN A 69 -21.45 16.70 -1.16
N ARG A 70 -21.18 17.81 -1.86
CA ARG A 70 -21.11 19.14 -1.25
C ARG A 70 -22.50 19.59 -0.83
N ARG A 71 -22.87 19.35 0.43
CA ARG A 71 -24.07 19.92 1.05
C ARG A 71 -23.73 21.30 1.60
N ILE A 72 -24.58 22.29 1.32
CA ILE A 72 -24.49 23.61 1.95
C ILE A 72 -25.19 23.51 3.30
N ILE A 73 -24.48 23.80 4.38
CA ILE A 73 -24.99 23.78 5.76
C ILE A 73 -25.07 25.23 6.24
N ASN A 74 -26.26 25.70 6.59
CA ASN A 74 -26.55 27.11 6.90
C ASN A 74 -26.79 27.38 8.39
N SER A 75 -27.06 26.35 9.20
CA SER A 75 -27.25 26.48 10.65
C SER A 75 -26.82 25.23 11.40
N SER A 76 -26.59 25.36 12.72
CA SER A 76 -26.38 24.23 13.63
C SER A 76 -27.55 23.23 13.56
N ASN A 77 -27.26 21.97 13.86
CA ASN A 77 -28.18 20.83 13.89
C ASN A 77 -28.82 20.44 12.55
N GLN A 78 -28.24 20.86 11.42
CA GLN A 78 -28.68 20.43 10.09
C GLN A 78 -27.98 19.15 9.59
N LEU A 79 -26.74 18.93 10.02
CA LEU A 79 -25.95 17.76 9.66
C LEU A 79 -24.95 17.45 10.77
N TRP A 80 -24.96 16.20 11.22
CA TRP A 80 -23.97 15.69 12.16
C TRP A 80 -23.04 14.70 11.45
N GLN A 81 -21.78 14.74 11.84
CA GLN A 81 -20.77 13.78 11.44
C GLN A 81 -20.31 13.00 12.66
N MET A 82 -20.15 11.69 12.49
CA MET A 82 -19.60 10.83 13.52
C MET A 82 -18.16 10.48 13.15
N ASP A 83 -17.26 10.59 14.11
CA ASP A 83 -15.85 10.23 13.96
C ASP A 83 -15.46 9.21 15.03
N LEU A 84 -14.74 8.16 14.62
CA LEU A 84 -14.21 7.12 15.51
C LEU A 84 -12.69 7.22 15.55
N LYS A 85 -12.17 7.52 16.74
CA LYS A 85 -10.74 7.45 17.04
C LYS A 85 -10.46 6.29 17.98
N TYR A 86 -9.27 5.73 17.89
CA TYR A 86 -8.77 4.76 18.85
C TYR A 86 -7.36 5.13 19.29
N GLY A 87 -7.01 4.77 20.51
CA GLY A 87 -5.67 4.95 21.07
C GLY A 87 -5.23 3.72 21.85
N PHE A 88 -3.92 3.50 21.92
CA PHE A 88 -3.32 2.39 22.67
C PHE A 88 -2.87 2.85 24.05
N ILE A 89 -3.26 2.12 25.10
CA ILE A 89 -2.86 2.38 26.47
C ILE A 89 -1.64 1.54 26.80
N LYS A 90 -0.47 2.17 26.72
CA LYS A 90 0.79 1.55 27.15
C LYS A 90 0.72 1.22 28.64
N GLY A 91 0.97 -0.04 29.00
CA GLY A 91 0.92 -0.54 30.38
C GLY A 91 -0.33 -1.38 30.70
N LEU A 92 -1.43 -1.18 29.97
CA LEU A 92 -2.61 -2.05 30.07
C LEU A 92 -2.76 -3.01 28.89
N ASP A 93 -1.92 -2.86 27.86
CA ASP A 93 -1.94 -3.63 26.62
C ASP A 93 -3.34 -3.67 25.95
N ARG A 94 -4.03 -2.53 25.98
CA ARG A 94 -5.42 -2.42 25.52
C ARG A 94 -5.65 -1.14 24.74
N PHE A 95 -6.59 -1.20 23.81
CA PHE A 95 -7.08 -0.04 23.08
C PHE A 95 -8.28 0.59 23.79
N PHE A 96 -8.44 1.89 23.61
CA PHE A 96 -9.67 2.61 23.89
C PHE A 96 -10.19 3.26 22.62
N PHE A 97 -11.50 3.50 22.59
CA PHE A 97 -12.21 4.12 21.49
C PHE A 97 -12.86 5.42 21.97
N VAL A 98 -12.85 6.42 21.10
CA VAL A 98 -13.58 7.67 21.25
C VAL A 98 -14.47 7.84 20.03
N ILE A 99 -15.77 7.80 20.23
CA ILE A 99 -16.76 8.14 19.21
C ILE A 99 -17.23 9.55 19.50
N SER A 100 -17.10 10.46 18.54
CA SER A 100 -17.59 11.84 18.66
C SER A 100 -18.65 12.11 17.62
N VAL A 101 -19.79 12.67 18.04
CA VAL A 101 -20.80 13.25 17.16
C VAL A 101 -20.55 14.75 17.11
N ILE A 102 -20.24 15.25 15.93
CA ILE A 102 -19.80 16.62 15.68
C ILE A 102 -20.83 17.32 14.80
N ASP A 103 -21.27 18.50 15.21
CA ASP A 103 -22.07 19.37 14.36
C ASP A 103 -21.21 19.90 13.19
N VAL A 104 -21.71 19.79 11.96
CA VAL A 104 -20.93 20.21 10.79
C VAL A 104 -20.84 21.72 10.65
N TYR A 105 -21.82 22.47 11.15
CA TYR A 105 -21.88 23.92 11.02
C TYR A 105 -20.93 24.61 12.00
N ASP A 106 -21.10 24.36 13.30
CA ASP A 106 -20.35 25.06 14.35
C ASP A 106 -19.17 24.27 14.94
N ARG A 107 -18.98 23.02 14.51
CA ARG A 107 -17.92 22.10 14.97
C ARG A 107 -18.00 21.73 16.45
N SER A 108 -19.13 22.00 17.12
CA SER A 108 -19.35 21.56 18.49
C SER A 108 -19.48 20.03 18.58
N ILE A 109 -19.03 19.47 19.70
CA ILE A 109 -19.26 18.07 20.03
C ILE A 109 -20.63 17.98 20.70
N ILE A 110 -21.56 17.31 20.04
CA ILE A 110 -22.94 17.16 20.51
C ILE A 110 -23.04 16.01 21.50
N ALA A 111 -22.35 14.92 21.21
CA ALA A 111 -22.30 13.73 22.04
C ALA A 111 -20.97 13.02 21.81
N PHE A 112 -20.51 12.29 22.82
CA PHE A 112 -19.35 11.43 22.66
C PHE A 112 -19.46 10.19 23.55
N HIS A 113 -18.76 9.13 23.14
CA HIS A 113 -18.57 7.91 23.91
C HIS A 113 -17.08 7.62 24.02
N ILE A 114 -16.62 7.31 25.24
CA ILE A 114 -15.26 6.82 25.48
C ILE A 114 -15.38 5.47 26.16
N GLY A 115 -14.76 4.45 25.60
CA GLY A 115 -14.84 3.11 26.16
C GLY A 115 -13.75 2.18 25.65
N LEU A 116 -13.62 1.04 26.34
CA LEU A 116 -12.77 -0.07 25.88
C LEU A 116 -13.43 -0.85 24.74
N THR A 117 -14.73 -0.62 24.51
CA THR A 117 -15.53 -1.19 23.44
C THR A 117 -16.38 -0.10 22.78
N ALA A 118 -16.65 -0.30 21.49
CA ALA A 118 -17.50 0.56 20.64
C ALA A 118 -18.51 -0.34 19.92
N THR A 119 -19.52 -0.80 20.65
CA THR A 119 -20.60 -1.66 20.13
C THR A 119 -21.84 -0.82 19.80
N ALA A 120 -22.51 -1.16 18.71
CA ALA A 120 -23.78 -0.56 18.31
C ALA A 120 -24.96 -1.09 19.14
#